data_AF-A0AAN6N0K5-F1
#
_entry.id   AF-A0AAN6N0K5-F1
#
_cell.length_a   1.000
_cell.length_b   1.000
_cell.length_c   1.000
_cell.angle_alpha   90.00
_cell.angle_beta   90.00
_cell.angle_gamma   90.00
#
_symmetry.space_group_name_H-M   'P 1'
#
loop_
_entity.id
_entity.type
_entity.pdbx_description
1 polymer ?
#
loop_
_entity_poly.entity_id
_entity_poly.type
_entity_poly.pdbx_seq_one_letter_code
_entity_poly.pdbx_strand_id
1 'polypeptide(L)'
;MPIPRYGVWKGTPTEWDGTAKPDHGHLTFTDNSGASLDAAVNVMSQSADSRLVYWLLRDFDQTHPLARRLSQLDPGFHAQPSHSPEGLGLDFLRGNFLDVNQGILLSHNAPAQKSDILEYLDPILSRAVDTKTDIYLFGQKYSNNGGSGSGSGQDGIHDIHMNQGNSGRWARDNGIYQDGGIIMGPFADDGHWEGIFLAFAVQTYQTDDRGQPIGDTFAVLLDNLAPAPPTDGGGDDDGGEVDDGSTAVAVQAALVNPVGPDAQPTAGPGETVYLLNRSTQPVDATGWYIENGSGQKQVLPGKFKLAAQSKTGILVPDAPLTNKGGKIVLKDAKGRVVHSVRYSREQAQREGVLVYFSQKKQLSGVV
;
A
#
# COMPACT_ATOMS: atom_id res chain seq x y z
N MET A 1 4.03 -5.93 -26.52
CA MET A 1 4.27 -7.38 -26.35
C MET A 1 4.40 -7.59 -24.87
N PRO A 2 3.93 -8.73 -24.35
CA PRO A 2 4.09 -9.01 -22.93
C PRO A 2 5.58 -8.95 -22.52
N ILE A 3 5.83 -8.57 -21.26
CA ILE A 3 7.19 -8.51 -20.72
C ILE A 3 7.80 -9.93 -20.73
N PRO A 4 9.04 -10.09 -21.22
CA PRO A 4 9.65 -11.42 -21.30
C PRO A 4 9.86 -12.01 -19.90
N ARG A 5 9.77 -13.34 -19.78
CA ARG A 5 10.07 -14.06 -18.53
C ARG A 5 9.26 -13.55 -17.33
N TYR A 6 8.01 -13.19 -17.55
CA TYR A 6 7.07 -12.89 -16.47
C TYR A 6 6.81 -14.12 -15.59
N GLY A 7 6.64 -13.89 -14.29
CA GLY A 7 6.24 -14.93 -13.35
C GLY A 7 6.18 -14.43 -11.92
N VAL A 8 6.05 -15.38 -10.99
CA VAL A 8 6.10 -15.13 -9.56
C VAL A 8 7.29 -15.84 -8.93
N TRP A 9 8.06 -15.13 -8.11
CA TRP A 9 9.18 -15.70 -7.35
C TRP A 9 8.80 -15.81 -5.89
N LYS A 10 8.74 -17.06 -5.39
CA LYS A 10 8.59 -17.31 -3.96
C LYS A 10 9.97 -17.38 -3.30
N GLY A 11 10.18 -16.62 -2.24
CA GLY A 11 11.43 -16.64 -1.49
C GLY A 11 11.27 -16.15 -0.04
N THR A 12 12.39 -16.07 0.66
CA THR A 12 12.47 -15.52 2.01
C THR A 12 13.32 -14.24 1.98
N PRO A 13 12.76 -13.08 2.36
CA PRO A 13 13.49 -11.82 2.36
C PRO A 13 14.59 -11.83 3.44
N THR A 14 15.72 -11.20 3.15
CA THR A 14 16.87 -11.12 4.06
C THR A 14 17.28 -9.69 4.37
N GLU A 15 17.00 -8.74 3.47
CA GLU A 15 17.34 -7.32 3.65
C GLU A 15 16.43 -6.45 2.77
N TRP A 16 16.03 -5.29 3.28
CA TRP A 16 15.36 -4.24 2.52
C TRP A 16 16.18 -2.95 2.60
N ASP A 17 16.61 -2.43 1.45
CA ASP A 17 17.20 -1.11 1.29
C ASP A 17 16.37 -0.27 0.30
N GLY A 18 15.45 0.53 0.85
CA GLY A 18 14.66 1.48 0.06
C GLY A 18 15.46 2.66 -0.49
N THR A 19 16.64 2.95 0.08
CA THR A 19 17.44 4.15 -0.21
C THR A 19 18.52 3.97 -1.27
N ALA A 20 18.74 2.73 -1.71
CA ALA A 20 19.67 2.35 -2.78
C ALA A 20 19.55 3.26 -4.01
N LYS A 21 20.66 3.60 -4.67
CA LYS A 21 20.66 4.49 -5.85
C LYS A 21 20.87 3.67 -7.13
N PRO A 22 20.33 4.10 -8.29
CA PRO A 22 19.73 5.41 -8.56
C PRO A 22 18.19 5.51 -8.40
N ASP A 23 17.41 4.47 -8.72
CA ASP A 23 15.95 4.59 -8.91
C ASP A 23 15.09 3.49 -8.28
N HIS A 24 15.69 2.38 -7.82
CA HIS A 24 14.96 1.26 -7.21
C HIS A 24 15.27 1.13 -5.71
N GLY A 25 14.31 0.66 -4.93
CA GLY A 25 14.59 0.05 -3.62
C GLY A 25 14.90 -1.43 -3.84
N HIS A 26 15.80 -1.99 -3.05
CA HIS A 26 16.27 -3.36 -3.24
C HIS A 26 15.85 -4.25 -2.08
N LEU A 27 15.11 -5.31 -2.39
CA LEU A 27 14.79 -6.38 -1.45
C LEU A 27 15.66 -7.59 -1.78
N THR A 28 16.66 -7.86 -0.95
CA THR A 28 17.47 -9.07 -1.05
C THR A 28 16.67 -10.25 -0.49
N PHE A 29 16.70 -11.38 -1.17
CA PHE A 29 16.02 -12.59 -0.73
C PHE A 29 16.76 -13.86 -1.15
N THR A 30 16.34 -15.00 -0.61
CA THR A 30 16.82 -16.33 -0.99
C THR A 30 15.67 -17.24 -1.39
N ASP A 31 15.98 -18.25 -2.20
CA ASP A 31 15.08 -19.37 -2.50
C ASP A 31 15.80 -20.72 -2.26
N ASN A 32 15.23 -21.82 -2.73
CA ASN A 32 15.79 -23.16 -2.58
C ASN A 32 17.18 -23.35 -3.22
N SER A 33 17.62 -22.47 -4.12
CA SER A 33 18.98 -22.51 -4.68
C SER A 33 20.05 -22.08 -3.67
N GLY A 34 19.65 -21.38 -2.60
CA GLY A 34 20.57 -20.75 -1.65
C GLY A 34 21.32 -19.54 -2.21
N ALA A 35 21.06 -19.14 -3.45
CA ALA A 35 21.62 -17.92 -4.02
C ALA A 35 21.01 -16.69 -3.34
N SER A 36 21.81 -15.63 -3.21
CA SER A 36 21.31 -14.31 -2.86
C SER A 36 20.80 -13.64 -4.14
N LEU A 37 19.52 -13.32 -4.12
CA LEU A 37 18.75 -12.78 -5.24
C LEU A 37 18.28 -11.37 -4.90
N ASP A 38 17.98 -10.60 -5.95
CA ASP A 38 17.57 -9.21 -5.82
C ASP A 38 16.15 -8.97 -6.38
N ALA A 39 15.36 -8.16 -5.68
CA ALA A 39 14.13 -7.61 -6.20
C ALA A 39 14.26 -6.09 -6.30
N ALA A 40 14.31 -5.59 -7.55
CA ALA A 40 14.36 -4.17 -7.82
C ALA A 40 12.93 -3.59 -7.81
N VAL A 41 12.56 -2.98 -6.69
CA VAL A 41 11.23 -2.40 -6.47
C VAL A 41 11.22 -0.96 -6.96
N ASN A 42 10.28 -0.64 -7.86
CA ASN A 42 10.14 0.70 -8.43
C ASN A 42 9.63 1.69 -7.37
N VAL A 43 10.55 2.44 -6.77
CA VAL A 43 10.25 3.48 -5.78
C VAL A 43 10.30 4.89 -6.40
N MET A 44 10.54 4.98 -7.70
CA MET A 44 10.59 6.23 -8.45
C MET A 44 10.22 6.02 -9.93
N SER A 45 9.61 7.03 -10.55
CA SER A 45 9.37 7.10 -12.01
C SER A 45 10.42 7.97 -12.70
N GLN A 46 10.79 7.59 -13.94
CA GLN A 46 11.67 8.37 -14.81
C GLN A 46 10.92 9.35 -15.73
N SER A 47 9.61 9.50 -15.55
CA SER A 47 8.75 10.40 -16.35
C SER A 47 8.72 11.82 -15.79
N ALA A 48 8.21 12.78 -16.58
CA ALA A 48 8.07 14.18 -16.14
C ALA A 48 7.12 14.31 -14.93
N ASP A 49 6.03 13.55 -14.92
CA ASP A 49 5.27 13.27 -13.71
C ASP A 49 5.84 11.99 -13.08
N SER A 50 6.56 12.18 -11.97
CA SER A 50 7.27 11.11 -11.28
C SER A 50 6.44 10.43 -10.19
N ARG A 51 5.18 10.83 -10.01
CA ARG A 51 4.32 10.34 -8.94
C ARG A 51 4.00 8.85 -9.11
N LEU A 52 3.82 8.20 -7.98
CA LEU A 52 3.42 6.80 -7.89
C LEU A 52 2.03 6.71 -7.28
N VAL A 53 1.30 5.69 -7.71
CA VAL A 53 0.09 5.23 -7.02
C VAL A 53 0.46 4.02 -6.20
N TYR A 54 0.04 4.04 -4.94
CA TYR A 54 0.28 2.98 -3.98
C TYR A 54 -1.03 2.35 -3.52
N TRP A 55 -1.06 1.02 -3.51
CA TRP A 55 -2.09 0.24 -2.86
C TRP A 55 -1.50 -0.82 -1.93
N LEU A 56 -2.22 -1.05 -0.84
CA LEU A 56 -1.94 -1.98 0.23
C LEU A 56 -3.19 -2.83 0.48
N LEU A 57 -3.13 -4.09 0.09
CA LEU A 57 -4.15 -5.07 0.44
C LEU A 57 -3.71 -5.80 1.72
N ARG A 58 -4.48 -5.73 2.80
CA ARG A 58 -4.11 -6.32 4.11
C ARG A 58 -5.18 -7.21 4.68
N ASP A 59 -4.76 -7.99 5.68
CA ASP A 59 -5.61 -8.80 6.55
C ASP A 59 -6.52 -9.77 5.78
N PHE A 60 -6.04 -10.21 4.62
CA PHE A 60 -6.60 -11.36 3.92
C PHE A 60 -5.89 -12.64 4.38
N ASP A 61 -6.50 -13.77 4.03
CA ASP A 61 -6.10 -15.09 4.53
C ASP A 61 -6.25 -16.12 3.40
N GLN A 62 -6.01 -17.39 3.69
CA GLN A 62 -6.08 -18.48 2.70
C GLN A 62 -7.48 -18.75 2.11
N THR A 63 -8.54 -18.10 2.61
CA THR A 63 -9.83 -18.08 1.92
C THR A 63 -9.78 -17.25 0.64
N HIS A 64 -8.80 -16.34 0.50
CA HIS A 64 -8.54 -15.60 -0.72
C HIS A 64 -7.91 -16.52 -1.80
N PRO A 65 -8.48 -16.60 -3.03
CA PRO A 65 -7.97 -17.49 -4.08
C PRO A 65 -6.48 -17.31 -4.40
N LEU A 66 -5.99 -16.06 -4.46
CA LEU A 66 -4.56 -15.78 -4.65
C LEU A 66 -3.70 -16.36 -3.53
N ALA A 67 -4.04 -16.09 -2.25
CA ALA A 67 -3.27 -16.61 -1.10
C ALA A 67 -3.19 -18.14 -1.12
N ARG A 68 -4.32 -18.81 -1.40
CA ARG A 68 -4.38 -20.29 -1.49
C ARG A 68 -3.50 -20.86 -2.59
N ARG A 69 -3.46 -20.21 -3.76
CA ARG A 69 -2.64 -20.66 -4.89
C ARG A 69 -1.16 -20.40 -4.65
N LEU A 70 -0.83 -19.25 -4.06
CA LEU A 70 0.54 -18.88 -3.73
C LEU A 70 1.13 -19.77 -2.63
N SER A 71 0.35 -20.12 -1.60
CA SER A 71 0.82 -20.98 -0.51
C SER A 71 1.23 -22.38 -0.97
N GLN A 72 0.80 -22.82 -2.16
CA GLN A 72 1.12 -24.13 -2.74
C GLN A 72 2.43 -24.14 -3.52
N LEU A 73 3.05 -22.97 -3.75
CA LEU A 73 4.30 -22.88 -4.49
C LEU A 73 5.48 -23.33 -3.63
N ASP A 74 6.37 -24.12 -4.21
CA ASP A 74 7.71 -24.33 -3.68
C ASP A 74 8.55 -23.05 -3.85
N PRO A 75 9.51 -22.74 -2.95
CA PRO A 75 10.42 -21.62 -3.15
C PRO A 75 11.17 -21.72 -4.48
N GLY A 76 11.23 -20.60 -5.20
CA GLY A 76 11.78 -20.51 -6.55
C GLY A 76 10.93 -19.67 -7.51
N PHE A 77 11.42 -19.52 -8.74
CA PHE A 77 10.73 -18.78 -9.79
C PHE A 77 9.74 -19.67 -10.57
N HIS A 78 8.48 -19.24 -10.61
CA HIS A 78 7.40 -19.91 -11.34
C HIS A 78 6.99 -19.05 -12.54
N ALA A 79 7.49 -19.41 -13.72
CA ALA A 79 7.18 -18.70 -14.97
C ALA A 79 5.68 -18.76 -15.30
N GLN A 80 5.13 -17.64 -15.76
CA GLN A 80 3.73 -17.50 -16.18
C GLN A 80 3.67 -17.09 -17.65
N PRO A 81 3.77 -18.05 -18.58
CA PRO A 81 3.71 -17.76 -20.02
C PRO A 81 2.28 -17.52 -20.53
N SER A 82 1.26 -17.87 -19.73
CA SER A 82 -0.15 -17.60 -20.03
C SER A 82 -0.57 -16.28 -19.41
N HIS A 83 -1.05 -15.35 -20.24
CA HIS A 83 -1.59 -14.06 -19.84
C HIS A 83 -3.11 -14.16 -19.74
N SER A 84 -3.60 -14.92 -18.75
CA SER A 84 -5.01 -15.27 -18.61
C SER A 84 -5.44 -15.29 -17.14
N PRO A 85 -6.75 -15.13 -16.85
CA PRO A 85 -7.26 -15.11 -15.46
C PRO A 85 -7.00 -16.40 -14.69
N GLU A 86 -6.89 -17.54 -15.38
CA GLU A 86 -6.63 -18.84 -14.77
C GLU A 86 -5.16 -18.99 -14.31
N GLY A 87 -4.25 -18.13 -14.82
CA GLY A 87 -2.83 -18.07 -14.47
C GLY A 87 -2.58 -17.43 -13.09
N LEU A 88 -1.33 -17.38 -12.64
CA LEU A 88 -0.95 -16.64 -11.41
C LEU A 88 -0.69 -15.16 -11.70
N GLY A 89 -0.76 -14.73 -12.96
CA GLY A 89 -0.48 -13.35 -13.34
C GLY A 89 -1.45 -12.37 -12.69
N LEU A 90 -0.90 -11.26 -12.19
CA LEU A 90 -1.68 -10.17 -11.64
C LEU A 90 -2.22 -9.30 -12.77
N ASP A 91 -3.47 -8.86 -12.63
CA ASP A 91 -4.05 -7.80 -13.45
C ASP A 91 -4.83 -6.86 -12.54
N PHE A 92 -4.36 -5.63 -12.37
CA PHE A 92 -4.96 -4.66 -11.44
C PHE A 92 -6.34 -4.18 -11.93
N LEU A 93 -6.57 -4.23 -13.24
CA LEU A 93 -7.80 -3.72 -13.87
C LEU A 93 -8.84 -4.83 -14.11
N ARG A 94 -8.42 -6.09 -14.17
CA ARG A 94 -9.30 -7.25 -14.49
C ARG A 94 -9.31 -8.34 -13.42
N GLY A 95 -8.33 -8.37 -12.53
CA GLY A 95 -8.14 -9.44 -11.55
C GLY A 95 -9.09 -9.39 -10.35
N ASN A 96 -9.86 -8.31 -10.20
CA ASN A 96 -10.89 -8.13 -9.17
C ASN A 96 -10.43 -8.39 -7.72
N PHE A 97 -9.15 -8.09 -7.43
CA PHE A 97 -8.58 -8.14 -6.08
C PHE A 97 -8.16 -6.75 -5.57
N LEU A 98 -8.26 -5.73 -6.43
CA LEU A 98 -7.77 -4.38 -6.17
C LEU A 98 -8.82 -3.35 -6.63
N ASP A 99 -9.25 -2.46 -5.73
CA ASP A 99 -10.01 -1.28 -6.13
C ASP A 99 -9.04 -0.14 -6.45
N VAL A 100 -8.86 0.11 -7.73
CA VAL A 100 -7.89 1.11 -8.20
C VAL A 100 -8.26 2.55 -7.79
N ASN A 101 -9.52 2.83 -7.47
CA ASN A 101 -9.97 4.15 -6.99
C ASN A 101 -9.51 4.45 -5.56
N GLN A 102 -9.15 3.41 -4.80
CA GLN A 102 -8.62 3.53 -3.44
C GLN A 102 -7.11 3.80 -3.42
N GLY A 103 -6.48 4.01 -4.57
CA GLY A 103 -5.06 4.30 -4.68
C GLY A 103 -4.68 5.57 -3.94
N ILE A 104 -3.52 5.53 -3.30
CA ILE A 104 -2.89 6.72 -2.73
C ILE A 104 -1.95 7.26 -3.80
N LEU A 105 -2.31 8.40 -4.37
CA LEU A 105 -1.41 9.15 -5.25
C LEU A 105 -0.40 9.86 -4.36
N LEU A 106 0.84 9.37 -4.39
CA LEU A 106 1.92 9.91 -3.60
C LEU A 106 2.38 11.22 -4.23
N SER A 107 2.43 12.27 -3.41
CA SER A 107 3.11 13.50 -3.81
C SER A 107 4.57 13.21 -4.10
N HIS A 108 5.19 14.13 -4.84
CA HIS A 108 6.63 14.10 -5.01
C HIS A 108 7.23 15.37 -4.42
N ASN A 109 7.77 15.26 -3.21
CA ASN A 109 8.59 16.30 -2.60
C ASN A 109 9.97 16.33 -3.29
N ALA A 110 10.00 16.97 -4.46
CA ALA A 110 11.15 17.12 -5.36
C ALA A 110 11.69 15.80 -5.97
N PRO A 111 12.02 15.77 -7.29
CA PRO A 111 12.64 14.68 -8.08
C PRO A 111 13.73 13.79 -7.45
N ALA A 112 14.24 14.11 -6.27
CA ALA A 112 15.41 13.48 -5.67
C ALA A 112 15.13 12.83 -4.30
N GLN A 113 13.89 12.86 -3.79
CA GLN A 113 13.57 12.27 -2.48
C GLN A 113 12.64 11.05 -2.64
N LYS A 114 13.14 9.89 -2.19
CA LYS A 114 12.35 8.65 -2.12
C LYS A 114 11.44 8.61 -0.89
N SER A 115 11.56 9.59 0.01
CA SER A 115 10.90 9.59 1.33
C SER A 115 9.41 9.27 1.27
N ASP A 116 8.70 9.80 0.27
CA ASP A 116 7.24 9.77 0.23
C ASP A 116 6.70 8.33 0.08
N ILE A 117 7.35 7.45 -0.69
CA ILE A 117 6.97 6.03 -0.82
C ILE A 117 7.59 5.16 0.28
N LEU A 118 8.80 5.49 0.74
CA LEU A 118 9.49 4.71 1.78
C LEU A 118 8.74 4.73 3.12
N GLU A 119 8.05 5.82 3.44
CA GLU A 119 7.12 5.88 4.58
C GLU A 119 6.01 4.82 4.56
N TYR A 120 5.73 4.22 3.41
CA TYR A 120 4.75 3.15 3.24
C TYR A 120 5.40 1.77 3.11
N LEU A 121 6.53 1.68 2.42
CA LEU A 121 7.22 0.41 2.17
C LEU A 121 8.04 -0.07 3.38
N ASP A 122 8.80 0.81 4.01
CA ASP A 122 9.78 0.43 5.04
C ASP A 122 9.13 -0.34 6.19
N PRO A 123 8.02 0.11 6.81
CA PRO A 123 7.42 -0.62 7.93
C PRO A 123 6.93 -2.03 7.56
N ILE A 124 6.55 -2.25 6.30
CA ILE A 124 5.97 -3.52 5.85
C ILE A 124 7.08 -4.48 5.41
N LEU A 125 8.01 -4.01 4.58
CA LEU A 125 9.10 -4.83 4.05
C LEU A 125 10.15 -5.15 5.13
N SER A 126 10.50 -4.19 5.99
CA SER A 126 11.38 -4.48 7.14
C SER A 126 10.75 -5.50 8.08
N ARG A 127 9.44 -5.42 8.32
CA ARG A 127 8.74 -6.44 9.11
C ARG A 127 8.84 -7.82 8.46
N ALA A 128 8.58 -7.93 7.15
CA ALA A 128 8.69 -9.20 6.45
C ALA A 128 10.10 -9.80 6.53
N VAL A 129 11.15 -8.96 6.47
CA VAL A 129 12.54 -9.36 6.72
C VAL A 129 12.73 -9.87 8.15
N ASP A 130 12.32 -9.09 9.15
CA ASP A 130 12.48 -9.41 10.58
C ASP A 130 11.77 -10.72 10.96
N THR A 131 10.57 -10.95 10.41
CA THR A 131 9.77 -12.15 10.67
C THR A 131 10.08 -13.30 9.71
N LYS A 132 10.98 -13.10 8.74
CA LYS A 132 11.32 -14.07 7.68
C LYS A 132 10.07 -14.60 6.96
N THR A 133 9.13 -13.70 6.70
CA THR A 133 7.86 -14.05 6.06
C THR A 133 8.07 -14.34 4.59
N ASP A 134 7.47 -15.43 4.09
CA ASP A 134 7.48 -15.76 2.67
C ASP A 134 7.00 -14.55 1.83
N ILE A 135 7.80 -14.19 0.82
CA ILE A 135 7.47 -13.17 -0.18
C ILE A 135 7.16 -13.85 -1.52
N TYR A 136 6.25 -13.24 -2.27
CA TYR A 136 5.85 -13.60 -3.61
C TYR A 136 5.99 -12.36 -4.48
N LEU A 137 7.04 -12.35 -5.30
CA LEU A 137 7.42 -11.21 -6.13
C LEU A 137 6.93 -11.45 -7.55
N PHE A 138 6.08 -10.58 -8.06
CA PHE A 138 5.57 -10.63 -9.43
C PHE A 138 6.28 -9.60 -10.29
N GLY A 139 6.68 -10.03 -11.49
CA GLY A 139 7.41 -9.17 -12.42
C GLY A 139 8.21 -9.98 -13.43
N GLN A 140 9.19 -9.33 -14.05
CA GLN A 140 10.08 -9.92 -15.04
C GLN A 140 11.36 -10.45 -14.39
N LYS A 141 11.69 -11.72 -14.64
CA LYS A 141 12.97 -12.29 -14.21
C LYS A 141 14.11 -11.79 -15.07
N TYR A 142 15.16 -11.26 -14.43
CA TYR A 142 16.41 -10.85 -15.07
C TYR A 142 17.59 -11.73 -14.61
N SER A 143 18.65 -11.73 -15.42
CA SER A 143 19.88 -12.47 -15.13
C SER A 143 21.10 -11.65 -15.52
N ASN A 144 22.10 -11.54 -14.65
CA ASN A 144 23.22 -10.61 -14.82
C ASN A 144 24.31 -11.05 -15.79
N ASN A 145 24.21 -12.26 -16.34
CA ASN A 145 25.01 -12.66 -17.50
C ASN A 145 24.63 -11.91 -18.80
N GLY A 146 23.70 -10.93 -18.77
CA GLY A 146 23.16 -10.24 -19.95
C GLY A 146 23.33 -8.71 -20.00
N GLY A 147 23.97 -8.06 -19.02
CA GLY A 147 24.29 -6.61 -19.10
C GLY A 147 23.10 -5.64 -19.03
N SER A 148 21.89 -6.08 -18.69
CA SER A 148 20.74 -5.18 -18.43
C SER A 148 20.81 -4.63 -17.01
N GLY A 149 21.64 -3.62 -16.78
CA GLY A 149 21.98 -3.07 -15.46
C GLY A 149 20.86 -2.36 -14.71
N SER A 150 19.84 -3.09 -14.26
CA SER A 150 18.84 -2.62 -13.28
C SER A 150 19.03 -3.20 -11.87
N GLY A 151 20.02 -4.07 -11.65
CA GLY A 151 20.18 -4.83 -10.40
C GLY A 151 21.43 -4.48 -9.60
N SER A 152 21.46 -4.98 -8.35
CA SER A 152 22.58 -4.93 -7.39
C SER A 152 23.86 -5.68 -7.83
N GLY A 153 23.86 -6.30 -9.02
CA GLY A 153 24.88 -7.27 -9.44
C GLY A 153 24.49 -8.73 -9.19
N GLN A 154 23.29 -9.01 -8.67
CA GLN A 154 22.70 -10.35 -8.50
C GLN A 154 21.59 -10.68 -9.52
N ASP A 155 21.34 -11.95 -9.82
CA ASP A 155 20.14 -12.38 -10.55
C ASP A 155 18.88 -12.01 -9.74
N GLY A 156 17.76 -11.75 -10.41
CA GLY A 156 16.64 -11.17 -9.69
C GLY A 156 15.37 -10.97 -10.51
N ILE A 157 14.49 -10.14 -9.94
CA ILE A 157 13.21 -9.75 -10.53
C ILE A 157 13.03 -8.22 -10.49
N HIS A 158 12.47 -7.67 -11.57
CA HIS A 158 12.14 -6.24 -11.70
C HIS A 158 10.76 -6.08 -12.34
N ASP A 159 10.39 -4.85 -12.74
CA ASP A 159 9.05 -4.52 -13.23
C ASP A 159 7.96 -4.88 -12.21
N ILE A 160 8.25 -4.61 -10.92
CA ILE A 160 7.38 -4.88 -9.77
C ILE A 160 6.38 -3.72 -9.59
N HIS A 161 5.65 -3.43 -10.66
CA HIS A 161 4.59 -2.43 -10.74
C HIS A 161 3.60 -2.83 -11.84
N MET A 162 2.52 -2.08 -12.01
CA MET A 162 1.55 -2.29 -13.09
C MET A 162 2.22 -2.25 -14.47
N ASN A 163 2.05 -3.30 -15.28
CA ASN A 163 2.74 -3.48 -16.57
C ASN A 163 1.75 -3.36 -17.75
N GLN A 164 0.82 -2.42 -17.63
CA GLN A 164 -0.17 -2.05 -18.64
C GLN A 164 -0.52 -0.56 -18.56
N GLY A 165 -1.21 -0.02 -19.57
CA GLY A 165 -1.64 1.38 -19.59
C GLY A 165 -0.51 2.39 -19.84
N ASN A 166 0.67 1.94 -20.28
CA ASN A 166 1.77 2.80 -20.64
C ASN A 166 1.59 3.44 -22.02
N SER A 167 2.01 4.70 -22.16
CA SER A 167 2.08 5.42 -23.44
C SER A 167 3.54 5.61 -23.92
N GLY A 168 3.71 6.02 -25.18
CA GLY A 168 5.02 6.38 -25.73
C GLY A 168 6.00 5.20 -25.79
N ARG A 169 7.26 5.43 -25.37
CA ARG A 169 8.35 4.43 -25.49
C ARG A 169 8.11 3.14 -24.68
N TRP A 170 7.29 3.22 -23.64
CA TRP A 170 6.96 2.12 -22.72
C TRP A 170 5.69 1.35 -23.12
N ALA A 171 4.94 1.83 -24.13
CA ALA A 171 3.73 1.14 -24.61
C ALA A 171 3.99 -0.29 -25.13
N ARG A 172 5.25 -0.56 -25.52
CA ARG A 172 5.68 -1.89 -25.95
C ARG A 172 5.66 -2.92 -24.83
N ASP A 173 5.74 -2.50 -23.57
CA ASP A 173 5.83 -3.38 -22.40
C ASP A 173 4.42 -3.71 -21.84
N ASN A 174 3.37 -3.09 -22.39
CA ASN A 174 1.98 -3.34 -22.02
C ASN A 174 1.52 -4.78 -22.33
N GLY A 175 0.76 -5.34 -21.39
CA GLY A 175 0.08 -6.62 -21.51
C GLY A 175 -0.87 -6.87 -20.33
N ILE A 176 -1.89 -7.70 -20.55
CA ILE A 176 -2.83 -8.14 -19.51
C ILE A 176 -2.23 -9.27 -18.67
N TYR A 177 -2.70 -9.45 -17.43
CA TYR A 177 -2.24 -10.53 -16.53
C TYR A 177 -0.72 -10.66 -16.40
N GLN A 178 -0.03 -9.52 -16.37
CA GLN A 178 1.42 -9.45 -16.17
C GLN A 178 1.86 -8.30 -15.25
N ASP A 179 0.93 -7.75 -14.48
CA ASP A 179 1.27 -6.71 -13.52
C ASP A 179 2.22 -7.28 -12.46
N GLY A 180 3.14 -6.43 -12.00
CA GLY A 180 4.04 -6.72 -10.91
C GLY A 180 3.43 -6.40 -9.55
N GLY A 181 4.10 -6.82 -8.48
CA GLY A 181 3.63 -6.60 -7.12
C GLY A 181 4.37 -7.47 -6.11
N ILE A 182 4.15 -7.19 -4.83
CA ILE A 182 4.74 -7.93 -3.73
C ILE A 182 3.61 -8.45 -2.86
N ILE A 183 3.52 -9.76 -2.68
CA ILE A 183 2.61 -10.37 -1.70
C ILE A 183 3.46 -11.02 -0.61
N MET A 184 3.05 -10.90 0.65
CA MET A 184 3.71 -11.43 1.83
C MET A 184 2.73 -12.28 2.62
N GLY A 185 3.15 -13.48 3.02
CA GLY A 185 2.37 -14.29 3.95
C GLY A 185 2.54 -15.81 3.78
N PRO A 186 1.92 -16.59 4.67
CA PRO A 186 1.24 -16.13 5.87
C PRO A 186 2.26 -15.60 6.90
N PHE A 187 1.93 -14.51 7.59
CA PHE A 187 2.73 -14.05 8.72
C PHE A 187 2.54 -15.00 9.92
N ALA A 188 3.61 -15.24 10.68
CA ALA A 188 3.64 -16.25 11.73
C ALA A 188 2.82 -15.89 12.99
N ASP A 189 2.48 -14.61 13.17
CA ASP A 189 1.76 -14.10 14.34
C ASP A 189 0.28 -14.51 14.35
N ASP A 190 -0.42 -14.35 13.22
CA ASP A 190 -1.85 -14.67 13.13
C ASP A 190 -2.29 -15.26 11.77
N GLY A 191 -1.35 -15.56 10.87
CA GLY A 191 -1.63 -16.18 9.58
C GLY A 191 -2.14 -15.24 8.49
N HIS A 192 -2.21 -13.93 8.75
CA HIS A 192 -2.63 -12.94 7.75
C HIS A 192 -1.64 -12.84 6.58
N TRP A 193 -2.12 -12.21 5.51
CA TRP A 193 -1.37 -11.86 4.32
C TRP A 193 -1.48 -10.37 4.04
N GLU A 194 -0.46 -9.84 3.37
CA GLU A 194 -0.38 -8.47 2.91
C GLU A 194 0.09 -8.41 1.44
N GLY A 195 -0.30 -7.38 0.71
CA GLY A 195 0.05 -7.17 -0.69
C GLY A 195 0.32 -5.70 -0.97
N ILE A 196 1.44 -5.40 -1.62
CA ILE A 196 1.85 -4.07 -2.07
C ILE A 196 1.78 -4.05 -3.60
N PHE A 197 1.07 -3.05 -4.11
CA PHE A 197 0.88 -2.84 -5.54
C PHE A 197 1.18 -1.40 -5.91
N LEU A 198 1.87 -1.21 -7.03
CA LEU A 198 2.38 0.09 -7.46
C LEU A 198 2.01 0.34 -8.92
N ALA A 199 1.69 1.58 -9.26
CA ALA A 199 1.58 2.04 -10.64
C ALA A 199 2.22 3.43 -10.77
N PHE A 200 2.60 3.80 -11.98
CA PHE A 200 2.97 5.17 -12.28
C PHE A 200 1.72 6.03 -12.49
N ALA A 201 1.72 7.25 -11.96
CA ALA A 201 0.56 8.16 -12.10
C ALA A 201 0.23 8.48 -13.57
N VAL A 202 1.19 8.32 -14.48
CA VAL A 202 1.03 8.52 -15.93
C VAL A 202 0.41 7.33 -16.67
N GLN A 203 0.21 6.18 -16.01
CA GLN A 203 -0.48 5.04 -16.61
C GLN A 203 -1.99 5.27 -16.60
N THR A 204 -2.70 4.72 -17.59
CA THR A 204 -4.16 4.77 -17.63
C THR A 204 -4.78 3.72 -16.71
N TYR A 205 -5.88 4.10 -16.05
CA TYR A 205 -6.66 3.19 -15.21
C TYR A 205 -7.69 2.37 -16.00
N GLN A 206 -7.71 2.53 -17.32
CA GLN A 206 -8.43 1.67 -18.27
C GLN A 206 -7.50 1.26 -19.40
N THR A 207 -7.66 0.04 -19.89
CA THR A 207 -6.87 -0.51 -21.00
C THR A 207 -7.70 -1.39 -21.93
N ASP A 208 -7.25 -1.54 -23.18
CA ASP A 208 -7.82 -2.52 -24.12
C ASP A 208 -7.42 -3.97 -23.75
N ASP A 209 -7.89 -4.95 -24.51
CA ASP A 209 -7.59 -6.39 -24.30
C ASP A 209 -6.11 -6.77 -24.53
N ARG A 210 -5.25 -5.80 -24.85
CA ARG A 210 -3.79 -5.96 -24.98
C ARG A 210 -3.04 -5.14 -23.93
N GLY A 211 -3.74 -4.54 -22.96
CA GLY A 211 -3.16 -3.68 -21.94
C GLY A 211 -2.75 -2.30 -22.47
N GLN A 212 -3.15 -1.91 -23.68
CA GLN A 212 -2.86 -0.58 -24.23
C GLN A 212 -3.76 0.48 -23.59
N PRO A 213 -3.26 1.71 -23.40
CA PRO A 213 -3.96 2.74 -22.65
C PRO A 213 -5.26 3.20 -23.32
N ILE A 214 -6.31 3.37 -22.52
CA ILE A 214 -7.58 4.00 -22.91
C ILE A 214 -7.89 5.12 -21.91
N GLY A 215 -8.23 6.30 -22.43
CA GLY A 215 -8.75 7.40 -21.62
C GLY A 215 -7.71 8.06 -20.72
N ASP A 216 -8.15 8.42 -19.51
CA ASP A 216 -7.40 9.25 -18.57
C ASP A 216 -6.40 8.43 -17.72
N THR A 217 -5.42 9.14 -17.16
CA THR A 217 -4.38 8.56 -16.31
C THR A 217 -4.80 8.49 -14.85
N PHE A 218 -4.06 7.71 -14.06
CA PHE A 218 -4.23 7.71 -12.59
C PHE A 218 -4.05 9.09 -11.96
N ALA A 219 -3.16 9.93 -12.51
CA ALA A 219 -3.02 11.31 -12.09
C ALA A 219 -4.38 12.04 -12.17
N VAL A 220 -5.08 11.95 -13.31
CA VAL A 220 -6.39 12.59 -13.48
C VAL A 220 -7.44 11.96 -12.56
N LEU A 221 -7.47 10.63 -12.45
CA LEU A 221 -8.42 9.92 -11.59
C LEU A 221 -8.31 10.36 -10.13
N LEU A 222 -7.08 10.43 -9.61
CA LEU A 222 -6.80 10.57 -8.18
C LEU A 222 -6.52 12.03 -7.76
N ASP A 223 -6.14 12.93 -8.69
CA ASP A 223 -6.02 14.37 -8.41
C ASP A 223 -7.38 15.06 -8.23
N ASN A 224 -8.44 14.52 -8.83
CA ASN A 224 -9.79 15.09 -8.80
C ASN A 224 -10.56 14.84 -7.49
N LEU A 225 -9.90 14.33 -6.44
CA LEU A 225 -10.48 14.22 -5.11
C LEU A 225 -10.56 15.60 -4.45
N ALA A 226 -11.65 16.31 -4.71
CA ALA A 226 -11.96 17.56 -4.01
C ALA A 226 -12.08 17.30 -2.50
N PRO A 227 -11.71 18.26 -1.63
CA PRO A 227 -12.08 18.20 -0.23
C PRO A 227 -13.58 18.10 -0.08
N ALA A 228 -14.10 16.90 0.25
CA ALA A 228 -15.50 16.81 0.58
C ALA A 228 -15.80 17.77 1.74
N PRO A 229 -16.91 18.53 1.65
CA PRO A 229 -17.39 19.28 2.79
C PRO A 229 -17.68 18.29 3.95
N PRO A 230 -17.39 18.67 5.21
CA PRO A 230 -17.78 17.86 6.37
C PRO A 230 -19.27 17.57 6.30
N THR A 231 -19.66 16.30 6.44
CA THR A 231 -21.06 15.91 6.41
C THR A 231 -21.75 16.42 7.69
N ASP A 232 -22.88 17.10 7.54
CA ASP A 232 -23.74 17.49 8.66
C ASP A 232 -24.57 16.27 9.11
N GLY A 233 -23.89 15.17 9.45
CA GLY A 233 -24.49 13.90 9.84
C GLY A 233 -24.60 13.75 11.36
N GLY A 234 -25.54 14.48 11.96
CA GLY A 234 -26.06 14.13 13.28
C GLY A 234 -26.92 12.87 13.17
N GLY A 235 -26.28 11.71 13.23
CA GLY A 235 -26.95 10.42 13.25
C GLY A 235 -26.25 9.50 14.24
N ASP A 236 -26.83 9.35 15.42
CA ASP A 236 -26.74 8.09 16.14
C ASP A 236 -27.40 7.05 15.25
N ASP A 237 -26.61 6.31 14.46
CA ASP A 237 -27.15 5.20 13.69
C ASP A 237 -26.31 3.94 13.87
N ASP A 238 -27.05 2.91 14.27
CA ASP A 238 -26.62 1.55 14.52
C ASP A 238 -26.14 0.92 13.20
N GLY A 239 -24.94 0.34 13.20
CA GLY A 239 -24.60 -0.79 12.32
C GLY A 239 -24.30 -0.55 10.83
N GLY A 240 -24.28 0.68 10.30
CA GLY A 240 -23.87 0.95 8.91
C GLY A 240 -22.45 1.54 8.81
N GLU A 241 -21.50 0.84 8.17
CA GLU A 241 -20.22 1.43 7.78
C GLU A 241 -20.45 2.56 6.77
N VAL A 242 -20.37 3.82 7.22
CA VAL A 242 -20.24 4.98 6.32
C VAL A 242 -18.77 5.06 5.89
N ASP A 243 -18.44 4.24 4.89
CA ASP A 243 -17.21 4.31 4.11
C ASP A 243 -17.53 5.05 2.81
N ASP A 244 -17.66 6.37 2.89
CA ASP A 244 -17.52 7.18 1.69
C ASP A 244 -16.04 7.55 1.59
N GLY A 245 -15.33 6.94 0.64
CA GLY A 245 -13.97 7.34 0.29
C GLY A 245 -13.91 8.73 -0.36
N SER A 246 -14.88 9.62 -0.10
CA SER A 246 -15.04 10.91 -0.78
C SER A 246 -14.40 12.08 -0.03
N THR A 247 -14.05 11.92 1.26
CA THR A 247 -13.40 12.99 2.02
C THR A 247 -11.92 13.10 1.67
N ALA A 248 -11.44 14.30 1.28
CA ALA A 248 -10.02 14.47 0.96
C ALA A 248 -9.11 14.24 2.16
N VAL A 249 -9.59 14.46 3.39
CA VAL A 249 -8.85 14.10 4.60
C VAL A 249 -9.50 12.90 5.26
N ALA A 250 -8.70 11.88 5.54
CA ALA A 250 -9.15 10.64 6.17
C ALA A 250 -8.17 10.17 7.25
N VAL A 251 -8.69 9.36 8.18
CA VAL A 251 -7.88 8.54 9.08
C VAL A 251 -7.37 7.34 8.28
N GLN A 252 -6.09 7.36 7.95
CA GLN A 252 -5.46 6.37 7.06
C GLN A 252 -5.02 5.13 7.82
N ALA A 253 -4.37 5.34 8.96
CA ALA A 253 -3.83 4.27 9.79
C ALA A 253 -3.74 4.71 11.26
N ALA A 254 -3.52 3.76 12.16
CA ALA A 254 -3.19 4.04 13.54
C ALA A 254 -2.21 3.01 14.12
N LEU A 255 -1.23 3.48 14.89
CA LEU A 255 -0.48 2.65 15.82
C LEU A 255 -1.32 2.53 17.09
N VAL A 256 -2.17 1.50 17.13
CA VAL A 256 -3.11 1.27 18.24
C VAL A 256 -2.44 0.59 19.43
N ASN A 257 -1.50 -0.32 19.16
CA ASN A 257 -0.80 -1.09 20.18
C ASN A 257 0.70 -0.90 19.99
N PRO A 258 1.29 0.22 20.46
CA PRO A 258 2.72 0.39 20.43
C PRO A 258 3.45 -0.66 21.27
N VAL A 259 4.74 -0.90 20.99
CA VAL A 259 5.53 -1.87 21.77
C VAL A 259 5.65 -1.42 23.23
N GLY A 260 5.15 -2.25 24.14
CA GLY A 260 5.13 -1.99 25.57
C GLY A 260 3.75 -2.24 26.19
N PRO A 261 3.60 -2.04 27.51
CA PRO A 261 2.33 -2.26 28.18
C PRO A 261 1.25 -1.27 27.71
N ASP A 262 0.04 -1.78 27.51
CA ASP A 262 -1.15 -0.99 27.14
C ASP A 262 -1.37 0.18 28.11
N ALA A 263 -1.68 1.37 27.56
CA ALA A 263 -1.84 2.63 28.30
C ALA A 263 -0.66 3.02 29.22
N GLN A 264 0.57 2.58 28.93
CA GLN A 264 1.79 3.00 29.63
C GLN A 264 2.78 3.66 28.67
N PRO A 265 3.73 4.49 29.18
CA PRO A 265 4.80 5.03 28.35
C PRO A 265 5.60 3.92 27.65
N THR A 266 5.73 4.03 26.34
CA THR A 266 6.42 3.06 25.49
C THR A 266 7.88 3.43 25.28
N ALA A 267 8.73 2.44 24.99
CA ALA A 267 10.12 2.70 24.62
C ALA A 267 10.26 3.30 23.20
N GLY A 268 9.21 3.19 22.39
CA GLY A 268 9.07 3.78 21.06
C GLY A 268 7.93 4.82 20.98
N PRO A 269 7.49 5.21 19.76
CA PRO A 269 6.38 6.16 19.60
C PRO A 269 5.13 5.62 20.29
N GLY A 270 4.43 6.48 21.04
CA GLY A 270 3.15 6.13 21.65
C GLY A 270 2.04 5.97 20.62
N GLU A 271 0.81 5.77 21.11
CA GLU A 271 -0.36 5.66 20.25
C GLU A 271 -0.45 6.85 19.29
N THR A 272 -0.56 6.55 18.00
CA THR A 272 -0.45 7.53 16.93
C THR A 272 -1.53 7.29 15.90
N VAL A 273 -2.24 8.34 15.49
CA VAL A 273 -3.20 8.31 14.38
C VAL A 273 -2.60 9.02 13.17
N TYR A 274 -2.58 8.33 12.03
CA TYR A 274 -2.07 8.85 10.77
C TYR A 274 -3.22 9.40 9.93
N LEU A 275 -3.18 10.70 9.68
CA LEU A 275 -4.11 11.39 8.78
C LEU A 275 -3.51 11.45 7.38
N LEU A 276 -4.32 11.20 6.36
CA LEU A 276 -3.95 11.37 4.95
C LEU A 276 -4.80 12.49 4.35
N ASN A 277 -4.15 13.47 3.72
CA ASN A 277 -4.80 14.40 2.81
C ASN A 277 -4.55 13.94 1.37
N ARG A 278 -5.59 13.45 0.68
CA ARG A 278 -5.56 12.97 -0.71
C ARG A 278 -5.70 14.11 -1.73
N SER A 279 -6.11 15.32 -1.32
CA SER A 279 -6.30 16.43 -2.24
C SER A 279 -4.99 17.06 -2.69
N THR A 280 -5.03 17.74 -3.83
CA THR A 280 -3.92 18.53 -4.40
C THR A 280 -3.66 19.85 -3.68
N GLN A 281 -4.44 20.16 -2.64
CA GLN A 281 -4.32 21.40 -1.87
C GLN A 281 -4.07 21.10 -0.39
N PRO A 282 -3.28 21.94 0.30
CA PRO A 282 -3.15 21.83 1.75
C PRO A 282 -4.49 22.14 2.43
N VAL A 283 -4.81 21.41 3.50
CA VAL A 283 -6.02 21.61 4.30
C VAL A 283 -5.64 22.28 5.62
N ASP A 284 -6.31 23.39 5.95
CA ASP A 284 -6.22 24.00 7.27
C ASP A 284 -7.08 23.20 8.25
N ALA A 285 -6.40 22.45 9.12
CA ALA A 285 -7.00 21.60 10.14
C ALA A 285 -6.84 22.24 11.55
N THR A 286 -6.68 23.56 11.61
CA THR A 286 -6.63 24.30 12.88
C THR A 286 -7.90 24.06 13.69
N GLY A 287 -7.73 23.63 14.94
CA GLY A 287 -8.83 23.36 15.88
C GLY A 287 -9.58 22.05 15.64
N TRP A 288 -9.19 21.26 14.64
CA TRP A 288 -9.70 19.89 14.48
C TRP A 288 -9.21 19.01 15.65
N TYR A 289 -9.85 17.87 15.84
CA TYR A 289 -9.46 16.92 16.88
C TYR A 289 -9.79 15.47 16.51
N ILE A 290 -9.08 14.55 17.15
CA ILE A 290 -9.33 13.10 17.10
C ILE A 290 -10.07 12.72 18.39
N GLU A 291 -11.14 11.95 18.23
CA GLU A 291 -11.95 11.42 19.33
C GLU A 291 -11.90 9.88 19.32
N ASN A 292 -11.68 9.27 20.47
CA ASN A 292 -11.73 7.82 20.64
C ASN A 292 -13.16 7.33 20.95
N GLY A 293 -13.35 6.02 21.05
CA GLY A 293 -14.68 5.42 21.32
C GLY A 293 -15.33 5.80 22.66
N SER A 294 -14.57 6.34 23.62
CA SER A 294 -15.09 6.83 24.91
C SER A 294 -15.36 8.34 24.92
N GLY A 295 -15.14 9.03 23.80
CA GLY A 295 -15.37 10.48 23.68
C GLY A 295 -14.21 11.35 24.20
N GLN A 296 -13.08 10.77 24.56
CA GLN A 296 -11.85 11.50 24.92
C GLN A 296 -11.23 12.11 23.64
N LYS A 297 -10.55 13.25 23.77
CA LYS A 297 -10.20 14.10 22.62
C LYS A 297 -8.73 14.49 22.63
N GLN A 298 -8.06 14.21 21.52
CA GLN A 298 -6.77 14.79 21.18
C GLN A 298 -7.00 15.94 20.20
N VAL A 299 -6.80 17.18 20.66
CA VAL A 299 -6.78 18.33 19.75
C VAL A 299 -5.53 18.26 18.90
N LEU A 300 -5.67 18.49 17.58
CA LEU A 300 -4.54 18.59 16.68
C LEU A 300 -3.64 19.78 17.09
N PRO A 301 -2.33 19.75 16.78
CA PRO A 301 -1.42 20.86 17.12
C PRO A 301 -1.97 22.21 16.65
N GLY A 302 -1.60 23.32 17.29
CA GLY A 302 -2.24 24.65 17.13
C GLY A 302 -2.60 25.09 15.70
N LYS A 303 -1.75 25.92 15.06
CA LYS A 303 -1.95 26.25 13.64
C LYS A 303 -1.45 25.06 12.81
N PHE A 304 -2.36 24.18 12.42
CA PHE A 304 -2.01 22.91 11.78
C PHE A 304 -2.54 22.82 10.37
N LYS A 305 -1.64 22.56 9.43
CA LYS A 305 -1.94 22.37 8.01
C LYS A 305 -1.49 20.98 7.60
N LEU A 306 -2.43 20.21 7.07
CA LEU A 306 -2.12 18.97 6.37
C LEU A 306 -1.66 19.32 4.96
N ALA A 307 -0.43 18.97 4.60
CA ALA A 307 0.07 19.21 3.25
C ALA A 307 -0.74 18.40 2.23
N ALA A 308 -0.80 18.87 0.98
CA ALA A 308 -1.43 18.16 -0.13
C ALA A 308 -0.78 16.78 -0.30
N GLN A 309 -1.57 15.75 -0.60
CA GLN A 309 -1.07 14.40 -0.93
C GLN A 309 -0.02 13.88 0.09
N SER A 310 -0.28 14.10 1.38
CA SER A 310 0.67 13.81 2.46
C SER A 310 0.03 13.05 3.62
N LYS A 311 0.84 12.21 4.26
CA LYS A 311 0.52 11.49 5.49
C LYS A 311 1.12 12.22 6.68
N THR A 312 0.40 12.32 7.80
CA THR A 312 0.92 12.95 9.02
C THR A 312 0.47 12.17 10.25
N GLY A 313 1.44 11.75 11.08
CA GLY A 313 1.19 11.07 12.35
C GLY A 313 0.92 12.05 13.49
N ILE A 314 -0.13 11.80 14.26
CA ILE A 314 -0.55 12.59 15.42
C ILE A 314 -0.55 11.68 16.64
N LEU A 315 0.30 12.00 17.62
CA LEU A 315 0.24 11.34 18.93
C LEU A 315 -1.08 11.66 19.61
N VAL A 316 -1.71 10.66 20.24
CA VAL A 316 -3.03 10.79 20.88
C VAL A 316 -3.04 10.47 22.39
N PRO A 317 -2.11 11.02 23.21
CA PRO A 317 -2.10 10.76 24.66
C PRO A 317 -3.40 11.19 25.37
N ASP A 318 -4.12 12.18 24.84
CA ASP A 318 -5.38 12.67 25.41
C ASP A 318 -6.63 11.93 24.87
N ALA A 319 -6.45 11.01 23.91
CA ALA A 319 -7.50 10.16 23.35
C ALA A 319 -6.98 8.73 23.14
N PRO A 320 -6.71 7.99 24.24
CA PRO A 320 -6.05 6.70 24.17
C PRO A 320 -6.84 5.67 23.36
N LEU A 321 -6.13 4.83 22.63
CA LEU A 321 -6.67 3.79 21.78
C LEU A 321 -6.61 2.44 22.52
N THR A 322 -7.68 1.65 22.49
CA THR A 322 -7.68 0.36 23.19
C THR A 322 -7.22 -0.77 22.28
N ASN A 323 -6.47 -1.75 22.80
CA ASN A 323 -6.17 -3.00 22.11
C ASN A 323 -7.36 -3.99 22.00
N LYS A 324 -8.54 -3.65 22.54
CA LYS A 324 -9.73 -4.52 22.55
C LYS A 324 -10.67 -4.31 21.36
N GLY A 325 -10.23 -3.53 20.37
CA GLY A 325 -11.08 -3.03 19.31
C GLY A 325 -11.76 -1.71 19.70
N GLY A 326 -11.97 -0.83 18.74
CA GLY A 326 -12.39 0.53 19.02
C GLY A 326 -12.84 1.32 17.81
N LYS A 327 -13.05 2.62 18.03
CA LYS A 327 -13.45 3.60 17.02
C LYS A 327 -12.54 4.82 17.13
N ILE A 328 -12.14 5.36 15.98
CA ILE A 328 -11.41 6.62 15.86
C ILE A 328 -12.28 7.55 15.01
N VAL A 329 -12.49 8.78 15.48
CA VAL A 329 -13.29 9.79 14.77
C VAL A 329 -12.45 11.05 14.61
N LEU A 330 -12.22 11.47 13.37
CA LEU A 330 -11.67 12.77 13.06
C LEU A 330 -12.81 13.78 12.95
N LYS A 331 -12.73 14.87 13.70
CA LYS A 331 -13.74 15.94 13.68
C LYS A 331 -13.10 17.31 13.38
N ASP A 332 -13.86 18.16 12.70
CA ASP A 332 -13.45 19.53 12.42
C ASP A 332 -13.57 20.46 13.64
N ALA A 333 -13.15 21.71 13.50
CA ALA A 333 -13.21 22.71 14.58
C ALA A 333 -14.65 23.03 15.07
N LYS A 334 -15.69 22.68 14.30
CA LYS A 334 -17.10 22.82 14.68
C LYS A 334 -17.67 21.53 15.29
N GLY A 335 -16.85 20.48 15.39
CA GLY A 335 -17.25 19.17 15.90
C GLY A 335 -17.98 18.28 14.89
N ARG A 336 -17.99 18.65 13.61
CA ARG A 336 -18.57 17.80 12.55
C ARG A 336 -17.62 16.66 12.22
N VAL A 337 -18.16 15.48 11.92
CA VAL A 337 -17.35 14.32 11.55
C VAL A 337 -16.74 14.56 10.17
N VAL A 338 -15.43 14.42 10.10
CA VAL A 338 -14.68 14.43 8.83
C VAL A 338 -14.47 13.00 8.36
N HIS A 339 -14.07 12.09 9.25
CA HIS A 339 -13.90 10.68 8.92
C HIS A 339 -14.04 9.83 10.18
N SER A 340 -14.50 8.60 10.03
CA SER A 340 -14.58 7.66 11.15
C SER A 340 -14.20 6.26 10.72
N VAL A 341 -13.41 5.60 11.56
CA VAL A 341 -12.96 4.23 11.33
C VAL A 341 -13.20 3.39 12.58
N ARG A 342 -13.34 2.09 12.38
CA ARG A 342 -13.37 1.08 13.44
C ARG A 342 -12.25 0.08 13.21
N TYR A 343 -11.74 -0.48 14.30
CA TYR A 343 -10.80 -1.59 14.25
C TYR A 343 -11.24 -2.68 15.24
N SER A 344 -10.94 -3.92 14.89
CA SER A 344 -11.24 -5.08 15.74
C SER A 344 -10.13 -5.33 16.77
N ARG A 345 -10.41 -6.22 17.73
CA ARG A 345 -9.39 -6.68 18.68
C ARG A 345 -8.24 -7.39 17.96
N GLU A 346 -8.55 -8.17 16.94
CA GLU A 346 -7.60 -8.95 16.16
C GLU A 346 -6.65 -8.02 15.38
N GLN A 347 -7.15 -6.89 14.86
CA GLN A 347 -6.30 -5.88 14.23
C GLN A 347 -5.40 -5.17 15.24
N ALA A 348 -5.90 -4.89 16.44
CA ALA A 348 -5.18 -4.15 17.46
C ALA A 348 -4.21 -5.00 18.30
N GLN A 349 -4.23 -6.33 18.20
CA GLN A 349 -3.38 -7.19 19.03
C GLN A 349 -1.89 -7.14 18.64
N ARG A 350 -1.57 -6.72 17.41
CA ARG A 350 -0.20 -6.71 16.88
C ARG A 350 0.59 -5.53 17.45
N GLU A 351 1.53 -5.81 18.36
CA GLU A 351 2.41 -4.76 18.92
C GLU A 351 3.31 -4.14 17.85
N GLY A 352 3.44 -2.81 17.87
CA GLY A 352 4.31 -2.06 16.96
C GLY A 352 3.83 -1.99 15.51
N VAL A 353 2.64 -2.50 15.20
CA VAL A 353 2.12 -2.59 13.83
C VAL A 353 1.00 -1.58 13.62
N LEU A 354 1.02 -0.93 12.45
CA LEU A 354 -0.04 -0.03 12.03
C LEU A 354 -1.29 -0.81 11.59
N VAL A 355 -2.44 -0.41 12.11
CA VAL A 355 -3.75 -0.77 11.57
C VAL A 355 -4.08 0.21 10.45
N TYR A 356 -4.34 -0.27 9.24
CA TYR A 356 -4.71 0.54 8.08
C TYR A 356 -6.22 0.47 7.82
N PHE A 357 -6.82 1.59 7.41
CA PHE A 357 -8.28 1.74 7.32
C PHE A 357 -8.83 1.99 5.93
N SER A 358 -8.07 2.68 5.08
CA SER A 358 -8.39 2.75 3.65
C SER A 358 -7.74 1.56 2.95
N GLN A 359 -8.40 1.02 1.92
CA GLN A 359 -8.01 -0.21 1.19
C GLN A 359 -8.37 -1.52 1.91
N LYS A 360 -9.62 -1.62 2.41
CA LYS A 360 -10.17 -2.84 3.00
C LYS A 360 -10.19 -4.01 2.01
N LYS A 361 -10.10 -5.22 2.59
CA LYS A 361 -10.31 -6.55 1.99
C LYS A 361 -11.48 -6.54 0.98
N GLN A 362 -11.16 -6.57 -0.32
CA GLN A 362 -12.15 -6.97 -1.33
C GLN A 362 -12.46 -8.46 -1.09
N LEU A 363 -13.58 -8.73 -0.42
CA LEU A 363 -14.09 -10.08 -0.23
C LEU A 363 -14.72 -10.57 -1.53
N SER A 364 -14.16 -11.67 -2.04
CA SER A 364 -14.76 -12.59 -3.02
C SER A 364 -15.23 -11.98 -4.35
N GLY A 365 -14.30 -11.94 -5.30
CA GLY A 365 -14.59 -12.13 -6.71
C GLY A 365 -13.84 -13.34 -7.21
N VAL A 366 -14.52 -14.22 -7.96
CA VAL A 366 -13.93 -15.42 -8.57
C VAL A 366 -12.70 -15.01 -9.40
N VAL A 367 -11.55 -15.65 -9.15
CA VAL A 367 -10.42 -15.72 -10.10
C VAL A 367 -10.72 -16.82 -11.09
#